data_AF-A0A7I7SSF4-F1
#
_entry.id   AF-A0A7I7SSF4-F1
#
_cell.length_a   1.000
_cell.length_b   1.000
_cell.length_c   1.000
_cell.angle_alpha   90.00
_cell.angle_beta   90.00
_cell.angle_gamma   90.00
#
_symmetry.space_group_name_H-M   'P 1'
#
loop_
_entity.id
_entity.type
_entity.pdbx_description
1 polymer ?
#
loop_
_entity_poly.entity_id
_entity_poly.type
_entity_poly.pdbx_seq_one_letter_code
_entity_poly.pdbx_strand_id
1 'polypeptide(L)' 'MPFPKRMGRSVEYSSLAPSIVEHDYLNGETIRLAGALRFPPK' A
#
# COMPACT_ATOMS: atom_id res chain seq x y z
N MET A 1 2.43 -5.12 14.47
CA MET A 1 3.82 -5.48 14.10
C MET A 1 3.99 -5.28 12.60
N PRO A 2 5.10 -4.68 12.12
CA PRO A 2 5.35 -4.58 10.68
C PRO A 2 5.48 -5.97 10.05
N PHE A 3 4.71 -6.21 9.00
CA PHE A 3 4.72 -7.45 8.24
C PHE A 3 4.24 -7.15 6.81
N PRO A 4 4.86 -7.75 5.78
CA PRO A 4 6.03 -8.62 5.81
C PRO A 4 7.34 -7.86 6.14
N LYS A 5 8.31 -8.52 6.78
CA LYS A 5 9.63 -7.95 7.13
C LYS A 5 10.60 -7.97 5.94
N ARG A 6 10.23 -7.30 4.85
CA ARG A 6 11.06 -7.14 3.65
C ARG A 6 10.65 -5.88 2.89
N MET A 7 11.44 -5.50 1.89
CA MET A 7 11.01 -4.50 0.93
C MET A 7 9.79 -4.99 0.14
N GLY A 8 8.92 -4.05 -0.19
CA GLY A 8 7.84 -4.28 -1.14
C GLY A 8 8.39 -4.58 -2.52
N ARG A 9 7.70 -5.44 -3.26
CA ARG A 9 7.98 -5.76 -4.66
C ARG A 9 7.08 -4.89 -5.54
N SER A 10 7.57 -4.52 -6.72
CA SER A 10 6.81 -3.72 -7.69
C SER A 10 5.43 -4.33 -7.99
N VAL A 11 5.37 -5.66 -8.10
CA VAL A 11 4.14 -6.41 -8.35
C VAL A 11 3.06 -6.23 -7.29
N GLU A 12 3.44 -5.97 -6.03
CA GLU A 12 2.49 -5.75 -4.93
C GLU A 12 1.86 -4.36 -5.00
N TYR A 13 2.60 -3.38 -5.54
CA TYR A 13 2.05 -2.06 -5.82
C TYR A 13 1.16 -2.10 -7.07
N SER A 14 1.63 -2.74 -8.16
CA SER A 14 0.84 -2.81 -9.39
C SER A 14 -0.45 -3.60 -9.21
N SER A 15 -0.51 -4.59 -8.32
CA SER A 15 -1.75 -5.32 -8.02
C SER A 15 -2.82 -4.45 -7.35
N LEU A 16 -2.44 -3.33 -6.72
CA LEU A 16 -3.41 -2.41 -6.11
C LEU A 16 -4.09 -1.50 -7.16
N ALA A 17 -3.41 -1.18 -8.26
CA ALA A 17 -3.92 -0.25 -9.26
C ALA A 17 -5.24 -0.71 -9.92
N PRO A 18 -5.40 -1.98 -10.37
CA PRO A 18 -6.69 -2.47 -10.84
C PRO A 18 -7.79 -2.35 -9.79
N SER A 19 -7.52 -2.68 -8.52
CA SER A 19 -8.50 -2.53 -7.45
C SER A 19 -8.96 -1.08 -7.27
N ILE A 20 -8.09 -0.10 -7.47
CA ILE A 20 -8.48 1.32 -7.43
C ILE A 20 -9.36 1.68 -8.63
N VAL A 21 -8.96 1.30 -9.84
CA VAL A 21 -9.65 1.67 -11.09
C VAL A 21 -11.00 0.96 -11.23
N GLU A 22 -11.14 -0.26 -10.72
CA GLU A 22 -12.35 -1.08 -10.86
C GLU A 22 -13.46 -0.73 -9.86
N HIS A 23 -13.19 0.10 -8.84
CA HIS A 23 -14.16 0.41 -7.79
C HIS A 23 -14.46 1.92 -7.76
N ASP A 24 -15.59 2.32 -8.37
CA ASP A 24 -16.01 3.72 -8.48
C ASP A 24 -16.20 4.45 -7.13
N TYR A 25 -16.33 3.70 -6.03
CA TYR A 25 -16.45 4.23 -4.68
C TYR A 25 -15.10 4.54 -4.01
N LEU A 26 -13.97 4.08 -4.57
CA LEU A 26 -12.65 4.47 -4.10
C LEU A 26 -12.28 5.84 -4.66
N ASN A 27 -12.63 6.88 -3.92
CA ASN A 27 -12.43 8.26 -4.32
C ASN A 27 -11.97 9.12 -3.15
N GLY A 28 -11.03 10.05 -3.40
CA GLY A 28 -10.56 11.01 -2.40
C GLY A 28 -9.77 10.43 -1.22
N GLU A 29 -9.33 9.18 -1.31
CA GLU A 29 -8.68 8.46 -0.21
C GLU A 29 -7.18 8.24 -0.44
N THR A 30 -6.41 8.06 0.64
CA THR A 30 -4.97 7.73 0.56
C THR A 30 -4.71 6.34 1.13
N ILE A 31 -4.39 5.38 0.26
CA ILE A 31 -4.09 4.00 0.67
C ILE A 31 -2.60 3.82 0.91
N ARG A 32 -2.22 3.49 2.15
CA ARG A 32 -0.82 3.24 2.52
C ARG A 32 -0.44 1.76 2.40
N LEU A 33 0.30 1.42 1.34
CA LEU A 33 0.88 0.08 1.15
C LEU A 33 2.31 0.01 1.74
N ALA A 34 2.42 -0.14 3.06
CA ALA A 34 3.71 -0.02 3.76
C ALA A 34 4.01 -1.15 4.78
N GLY A 35 3.29 -2.27 4.76
CA GLY A 35 3.50 -3.36 5.72
C GLY A 35 3.38 -2.92 7.19
N ALA A 36 2.46 -1.96 7.47
CA ALA A 36 2.29 -1.30 8.76
C ALA A 36 3.52 -0.53 9.31
N LEU A 37 4.56 -0.30 8.51
CA LEU A 37 5.75 0.45 8.93
C LEU A 37 5.39 1.91 9.30
N ARG A 38 6.01 2.40 10.38
CA ARG A 38 6.09 3.82 10.75
C ARG A 38 7.58 4.16 10.88
N PHE A 39 8.01 5.24 10.26
CA PHE A 39 9.41 5.67 10.35
C PHE A 39 9.62 6.41 11.68
N PRO A 40 10.55 5.94 12.55
CA PRO A 40 10.91 6.69 13.74
C PRO A 40 11.73 7.93 13.37
N PRO A 41 11.78 8.95 14.25
CA PRO A 41 12.74 10.05 14.12
C PRO A 41 14.18 9.52 14.13
N LYS A 42 15.09 10.27 13.49
CA LYS A 42 16.53 9.98 13.47
C LYS A 42 17.24 10.68 14.62
#